data_AF-A0A350DDY1-F1
#
_entry.id   AF-A0A350DDY1-F1
#
_cell.length_a   1.000
_cell.length_b   1.000
_cell.length_c   1.000
_cell.angle_alpha   90.00
_cell.angle_beta   90.00
_cell.angle_gamma   90.00
#
_symmetry.space_group_name_H-M   'P 1'
#
loop_
_entity.id
_entity.type
_entity.pdbx_description
1 polymer ?
#
loop_
_entity_poly.entity_id
_entity_poly.type
_entity_poly.pdbx_seq_one_letter_code
_entity_poly.pdbx_strand_id
1 'polypeptide(L)' 'HAVIARRMRDAVSEMSHYDEYDYLVINDDFTTALQELQSLVISRRLTRAAMQERHAPLLDALLSQAPSVE' A
#
# COMPACT_ATOMS: atom_id res chain seq x y z
N HIS A 1 21.05 -27.54 -16.27
CA HIS A 1 20.04 -26.76 -15.51
C HIS A 1 19.33 -25.70 -16.37
N ALA A 2 18.66 -26.08 -17.46
CA ALA A 2 18.06 -25.12 -18.41
C ALA A 2 16.88 -24.31 -17.81
N VAL A 3 16.14 -24.90 -16.86
CA VAL A 3 14.97 -24.24 -16.20
C VAL A 3 15.40 -23.07 -15.30
N ILE A 4 16.49 -23.23 -14.53
CA ILE A 4 17.02 -22.18 -13.65
C ILE A 4 17.48 -20.99 -14.51
N ALA A 5 18.26 -21.25 -15.56
CA ALA A 5 18.75 -20.21 -16.45
C ALA A 5 17.61 -19.44 -17.15
N ARG A 6 16.52 -20.13 -17.53
CA ARG A 6 15.31 -19.46 -18.06
C ARG A 6 14.68 -18.54 -17.02
N ARG A 7 14.40 -19.05 -15.81
CA ARG A 7 13.78 -18.27 -14.73
C ARG A 7 14.61 -17.05 -14.32
N MET A 8 15.94 -17.18 -14.29
CA MET A 8 16.81 -16.04 -13.98
C MET A 8 16.74 -14.94 -15.04
N ARG A 9 16.63 -15.29 -16.34
CA ARG A 9 16.44 -14.30 -17.41
C ARG A 9 15.09 -13.61 -17.31
N ASP A 10 14.03 -14.38 -17.06
CA ASP A 10 12.68 -13.86 -16.92
C ASP A 10 12.63 -12.84 -15.75
N ALA A 11 13.24 -13.18 -14.61
CA ALA A 11 13.33 -12.29 -13.45
C ALA A 11 14.07 -10.97 -13.73
N VAL A 12 15.18 -11.00 -14.48
CA VAL A 12 15.91 -9.78 -14.87
C VAL A 12 15.06 -8.88 -15.77
N SER A 13 14.33 -9.48 -16.72
CA SER A 13 13.42 -8.74 -17.59
C SER A 13 12.24 -8.14 -16.83
N GLU A 14 11.78 -8.78 -15.77
CA GLU A 14 10.70 -8.26 -14.93
C GLU A 14 11.22 -7.13 -14.03
N MET A 15 12.38 -7.32 -13.40
CA MET A 15 13.02 -6.31 -12.54
C MET A 15 13.45 -5.05 -13.31
N SER A 16 13.69 -5.10 -14.63
CA SER A 16 14.09 -3.91 -15.39
C SER A 16 12.98 -2.86 -15.54
N HIS A 17 11.72 -3.22 -15.28
CA HIS A 17 10.55 -2.34 -15.37
C HIS A 17 10.10 -1.86 -13.98
N TYR A 18 10.99 -1.86 -12.98
CA TYR A 18 10.65 -1.49 -11.60
C TYR A 18 10.17 -0.04 -11.46
N ASP A 19 10.57 0.83 -12.39
CA ASP A 19 10.25 2.25 -12.45
C ASP A 19 8.80 2.53 -12.89
N GLU A 20 8.08 1.53 -13.38
CA GLU A 20 6.65 1.62 -13.72
C GLU A 20 5.72 1.54 -12.50
N TYR A 21 6.23 1.16 -11.33
CA TYR A 21 5.43 0.95 -10.11
C TYR A 21 5.53 2.13 -9.14
N ASP A 22 4.42 2.41 -8.43
CA ASP A 22 4.37 3.48 -7.43
C ASP A 22 5.25 3.21 -6.18
N TYR A 23 5.50 1.93 -5.88
CA TYR A 23 6.21 1.49 -4.68
C TYR A 23 7.12 0.30 -4.98
N LEU A 24 8.28 0.26 -4.33
CA LEU A 24 9.24 -0.85 -4.41
C LEU A 24 9.53 -1.36 -2.99
N VAL A 25 9.53 -2.68 -2.81
CA VAL A 25 9.87 -3.37 -1.56
C VAL A 25 11.06 -4.28 -1.82
N ILE A 26 12.14 -4.15 -1.04
CA ILE A 26 13.34 -4.96 -1.18
C ILE A 26 13.30 -6.09 -0.15
N ASN A 27 13.14 -7.32 -0.62
CA ASN A 27 13.10 -8.51 0.23
C ASN A 27 14.51 -9.06 0.51
N ASP A 28 15.32 -8.30 1.26
CA ASP A 28 16.61 -8.75 1.80
C ASP A 28 16.44 -9.38 3.19
N ASP A 29 15.63 -8.76 4.04
CA ASP A 29 15.11 -9.33 5.28
C ASP A 29 13.60 -9.54 5.19
N PHE A 30 13.16 -10.78 5.43
CA PHE A 30 11.75 -11.15 5.26
C PHE A 30 10.83 -10.43 6.24
N THR A 31 11.26 -10.25 7.49
CA THR A 31 10.45 -9.58 8.51
C THR A 31 10.22 -8.12 8.14
N THR A 32 11.27 -7.44 7.66
CA THR A 32 11.21 -6.05 7.20
C THR A 32 10.31 -5.92 5.97
N ALA A 33 10.53 -6.73 4.93
CA ALA A 33 9.74 -6.68 3.70
C ALA A 33 8.24 -6.96 3.94
N LEU A 34 7.93 -7.87 4.86
CA LEU A 34 6.55 -8.14 5.25
C LEU A 34 5.90 -6.92 5.93
N GLN A 35 6.61 -6.25 6.81
CA GLN A 35 6.11 -5.05 7.49
C GLN A 35 5.90 -3.89 6.52
N GLU A 36 6.82 -3.68 5.58
CA GLU A 36 6.72 -2.68 4.53
C GLU A 36 5.49 -2.93 3.64
N LEU A 37 5.31 -4.17 3.18
CA LEU A 37 4.16 -4.56 2.37
C LEU A 37 2.83 -4.36 3.12
N GLN A 38 2.77 -4.76 4.40
CA GLN A 38 1.58 -4.53 5.23
C GLN A 38 1.26 -3.03 5.36
N SER A 39 2.29 -2.21 5.56
CA SER A 39 2.16 -0.76 5.68
C SER A 39 1.60 -0.13 4.40
N LEU A 40 2.03 -0.60 3.22
CA LEU A 40 1.47 -0.16 1.93
C LEU A 40 -0.01 -0.50 1.79
N VAL A 41 -0.43 -1.70 2.21
CA VAL A 41 -1.85 -2.09 2.17
C VAL A 41 -2.68 -1.25 3.14
N ILE A 42 -2.16 -1.02 4.34
CA ILE A 42 -2.82 -0.21 5.37
C ILE A 42 -2.94 1.24 4.90
N SER A 43 -1.88 1.84 4.36
CA SER A 43 -1.90 3.24 3.90
C SER A 43 -2.94 3.47 2.80
N ARG A 44 -3.03 2.56 1.83
CA ARG A 44 -4.07 2.59 0.78
C ARG A 44 -5.48 2.50 1.36
N ARG A 45 -5.70 1.65 2.37
CA ARG A 45 -6.99 1.55 3.08
C ARG A 45 -7.33 2.79 3.89
N LEU A 46 -6.34 3.50 4.42
CA LEU A 46 -6.51 4.70 5.23
C LEU A 46 -6.54 6.00 4.42
N THR A 47 -6.63 5.93 3.09
CA THR A 47 -6.79 7.11 2.24
C THR A 47 -8.03 7.90 2.65
N ARG A 48 -7.97 9.23 2.55
CA ARG A 48 -9.08 10.12 2.92
C ARG A 48 -10.39 9.71 2.24
N ALA A 49 -10.34 9.43 0.93
CA ALA A 49 -11.52 9.00 0.18
C ALA A 49 -12.16 7.75 0.79
N ALA A 50 -11.36 6.70 1.03
CA ALA A 50 -11.85 5.45 1.62
C ALA A 50 -12.37 5.65 3.06
N MET A 51 -11.70 6.47 3.87
CA MET A 51 -12.11 6.70 5.26
C MET A 51 -13.36 7.57 5.36
N GLN A 52 -13.51 8.58 4.50
CA GLN A 52 -14.71 9.40 4.44
C GLN A 52 -15.92 8.57 4.04
N GLU A 53 -15.79 7.71 3.04
CA GLU A 53 -16.87 6.81 2.64
C GLU A 53 -17.20 5.80 3.75
N ARG A 54 -16.19 5.11 4.30
CA ARG A 54 -16.38 4.07 5.32
C ARG A 54 -16.97 4.60 6.62
N HIS A 55 -16.63 5.83 7.01
CA HIS A 55 -17.02 6.42 8.28
C HIS A 55 -17.97 7.62 8.14
N ALA A 56 -18.66 7.77 6.99
CA ALA A 56 -19.53 8.93 6.73
C ALA A 56 -20.53 9.22 7.88
N PRO A 57 -21.29 8.24 8.42
CA PRO A 57 -22.24 8.53 9.49
C PRO A 57 -21.58 8.98 10.79
N LEU A 58 -20.39 8.45 11.10
CA LEU A 58 -19.62 8.85 12.28
C LEU A 58 -19.09 10.28 12.13
N LEU A 59 -18.58 10.61 10.93
CA LEU A 59 -18.10 11.95 10.63
C LEU A 59 -19.24 12.98 10.73
N ASP A 60 -20.40 12.68 10.15
CA ASP A 60 -21.60 13.55 10.24
C ASP A 60 -22.05 13.75 11.70
N ALA A 61 -22.04 12.68 12.51
CA ALA A 61 -22.40 12.75 13.91
C ALA A 61 -21.42 13.60 14.75
N LEU A 62 -20.12 13.54 14.44
CA LEU A 62 -19.10 14.36 15.12
C LEU A 62 -19.18 15.83 14.71
N LEU A 63 -19.45 16.10 13.42
CA LEU A 63 -19.54 17.46 12.89
C LEU A 63 -20.86 18.16 13.26
N SER A 64 -21.94 17.41 13.48
CA SER A 64 -23.23 17.94 13.94
C SER A 64 -23.30 18.21 15.45
N GLN A 65 -22.38 17.65 16.23
CA GLN A 65 -22.26 17.89 17.68
C GLN A 65 -21.28 19.01 18.03
N ALA A 66 -20.63 19.65 17.05
CA ALA A 66 -19.79 20.80 17.31
C ALA A 66 -20.65 21.93 17.91
N PRO A 67 -20.34 22.43 19.12
CA PRO A 67 -21.00 23.64 19.61
C PRO A 67 -20.69 24.76 18.62
N SER A 68 -21.69 25.57 18.31
CA SER A 68 -21.51 26.85 17.64
C SER A 68 -20.37 27.60 18.35
N VAL A 69 -19.22 27.67 17.68
CA VAL A 69 -18.10 28.48 18.13
C VAL A 69 -18.55 29.92 17.90
N GLU A 70 -19.08 30.55 18.95
CA GLU A 70 -19.15 32.01 19.09
C GLU A 70 -17.74 32.59 19.26
#